data_AF-A0A2Z2K6H1-F1
#
_entry.id   AF-A0A2Z2K6H1-F1
#
_cell.length_a   1.000
_cell.length_b   1.000
_cell.length_c   1.000
_cell.angle_alpha   90.00
_cell.angle_beta   90.00
_cell.angle_gamma   90.00
#
_symmetry.space_group_name_H-M   'P 1'
#
loop_
_entity.id
_entity.type
_entity.pdbx_description
1 polymer ?
#
loop_
_entity_poly.entity_id
_entity_poly.type
_entity_poly.pdbx_seq_one_letter_code
_entity_poly.pdbx_strand_id
1 'polypeptide(L)'
;MKILFLYILLALLVLLMIVSVDLLSGMSIAGSLQSITSAFATTTLQESIIMVAFLLLPLCSVLFASYRKKKRQRSDSKRKS
;
A
#
# COMPACT_ATOMS: atom_id res chain seq x y z
N MET A 1 -10.92 -3.60 6.89
CA MET A 1 -10.00 -3.09 7.92
C MET A 1 -8.87 -4.09 8.24
N LYS A 2 -9.14 -5.40 8.33
CA LYS A 2 -8.09 -6.44 8.46
C LYS A 2 -7.19 -6.58 7.22
N ILE A 3 -7.80 -6.53 6.03
CA ILE A 3 -7.05 -6.73 4.78
C ILE A 3 -6.07 -5.59 4.51
N LEU A 4 -6.47 -4.33 4.75
CA LEU A 4 -5.61 -3.16 4.56
C LEU A 4 -4.43 -3.18 5.54
N PHE A 5 -4.67 -3.60 6.79
CA PHE A 5 -3.60 -3.83 7.75
C PHE A 5 -2.61 -4.91 7.28
N LEU A 6 -3.09 -6.02 6.71
CA LEU A 6 -2.23 -7.04 6.11
C LEU A 6 -1.39 -6.50 4.96
N TYR A 7 -1.94 -5.65 4.09
CA TYR A 7 -1.18 -5.03 3.00
C TYR A 7 -0.09 -4.08 3.52
N ILE A 8 -0.38 -3.27 4.54
CA ILE A 8 0.62 -2.39 5.16
C ILE A 8 1.71 -3.21 5.84
N LEU A 9 1.33 -4.25 6.59
CA LEU A 9 2.28 -5.13 7.27
C LEU A 9 3.18 -5.84 6.25
N LEU A 10 2.61 -6.31 5.14
CA LEU A 10 3.36 -6.95 4.07
C LEU A 10 4.35 -5.97 3.42
N ALA A 11 3.92 -4.74 3.13
CA ALA A 11 4.79 -3.70 2.59
C ALA A 11 5.96 -3.37 3.54
N LEU A 12 5.69 -3.31 4.85
CA LEU A 12 6.72 -3.10 5.87
C LEU A 12 7.71 -4.26 5.92
N LEU A 13 7.23 -5.50 5.86
CA LEU A 13 8.08 -6.69 5.84
C LEU A 13 9.00 -6.71 4.62
N VAL A 14 8.46 -6.39 3.44
CA VAL A 14 9.25 -6.31 2.20
C VAL A 14 10.29 -5.20 2.28
N LEU A 15 9.93 -4.02 2.81
CA LEU A 15 10.87 -2.92 3.00
C LEU A 15 12.00 -3.31 3.96
N LEU A 16 11.67 -3.94 5.09
CA LEU A 16 12.65 -4.44 6.05
C LEU A 16 13.57 -5.49 5.43
N MET A 17 13.04 -6.39 4.62
CA MET A 17 13.83 -7.39 3.91
C MET A 17 14.85 -6.73 2.99
N ILE A 18 14.43 -5.76 2.17
CA ILE A 18 15.31 -5.03 1.25
C ILE A 18 16.43 -4.33 2.02
N VAL A 19 16.08 -3.53 3.04
CA VAL A 19 17.06 -2.82 3.85
C VAL A 19 18.01 -3.79 4.57
N SER A 20 17.51 -4.91 5.08
CA SER A 20 18.35 -5.91 5.76
C SER A 20 19.35 -6.55 4.80
N VAL A 21 18.90 -6.93 3.60
CA VAL A 21 19.78 -7.49 2.55
C VAL A 21 20.84 -6.49 2.13
N ASP A 22 20.47 -5.22 1.98
CA ASP A 22 21.41 -4.17 1.60
C ASP A 22 22.46 -3.93 2.69
N LEU A 23 22.05 -3.91 3.96
CA LEU A 23 22.97 -3.80 5.11
C LEU A 23 23.89 -5.01 5.22
N LEU A 24 23.36 -6.22 5.03
CA LEU A 24 24.15 -7.47 4.96
C LEU A 24 25.16 -7.44 3.82
N SER A 25 24.85 -6.75 2.72
CA SER A 25 25.72 -6.55 1.57
C SER A 25 26.76 -5.44 1.79
N GLY A 26 26.78 -4.81 2.97
CA GLY A 26 27.72 -3.74 3.33
C GLY A 26 27.32 -2.36 2.82
N MET A 27 26.11 -2.18 2.27
CA MET A 27 25.61 -0.85 1.92
C MET A 27 25.17 -0.08 3.16
N SER A 28 25.34 1.24 3.13
CA SER A 28 24.80 2.12 4.17
C SER A 28 23.28 2.29 3.98
N ILE A 29 22.58 2.73 5.04
CA ILE A 29 21.13 3.02 4.98
C ILE A 29 20.79 4.02 3.87
N ALA A 30 21.66 5.01 3.63
CA ALA A 30 21.52 5.97 2.54
C ALA A 30 21.69 5.29 1.17
N GLY A 31 22.63 4.34 1.06
CA GLY A 31 22.80 3.49 -0.13
C GLY A 31 21.56 2.63 -0.41
N SER A 32 20.94 2.04 0.61
CA SER A 32 19.70 1.27 0.47
C SER A 32 18.53 2.10 -0.07
N LEU A 33 18.36 3.32 0.46
CA LEU A 33 17.36 4.27 -0.05
C LEU A 33 17.60 4.62 -1.51
N GLN A 34 18.88 4.82 -1.88
CA GLN A 34 19.25 5.09 -3.27
C GLN A 34 18.97 3.90 -4.18
N SER A 35 19.27 2.67 -3.76
CA SER A 35 18.96 1.42 -4.48
C SER A 35 17.46 1.26 -4.73
N ILE A 36 16.62 1.59 -3.74
CA ILE A 36 15.17 1.60 -3.91
C ILE A 36 14.78 2.64 -4.97
N THR A 37 15.28 3.87 -4.89
CA THR A 37 14.95 4.90 -5.87
C THR A 37 15.46 4.58 -7.27
N SER A 38 16.62 3.94 -7.42
CA SER A 38 17.14 3.52 -8.72
C SER A 38 16.30 2.41 -9.35
N ALA A 39 15.78 1.47 -8.54
CA ALA A 39 14.87 0.43 -9.03
C ALA A 39 13.58 1.04 -9.62
N PHE A 40 13.05 2.09 -8.98
CA PHE A 40 11.92 2.84 -9.52
C PHE A 40 12.29 3.69 -10.74
N ALA A 41 13.51 4.23 -10.81
CA ALA A 41 13.99 5.00 -11.96
C ALA A 41 14.19 4.14 -13.22
N THR A 42 14.54 2.85 -13.04
CA THR A 42 14.65 1.89 -14.14
C THR A 42 13.30 1.30 -14.59
N THR A 43 12.22 1.57 -13.85
CA THR A 43 10.88 1.08 -14.19
C THR A 43 10.32 1.90 -15.35
N THR A 44 9.75 1.24 -16.36
CA THR A 44 9.16 1.95 -17.49
C THR A 44 7.90 2.72 -17.07
N LEU A 45 7.55 3.78 -17.81
CA LEU A 45 6.35 4.59 -17.51
C LEU A 45 5.08 3.73 -17.44
N GLN A 46 4.94 2.73 -18.31
CA GLN A 46 3.79 1.82 -18.33
C GLN A 46 3.73 0.94 -17.05
N GLU A 47 4.85 0.37 -16.64
CA GLU A 47 4.93 -0.46 -15.42
C GLU A 47 4.60 0.37 -14.17
N SER A 48 5.06 1.62 -14.12
CA SER A 48 4.77 2.52 -13.00
C SER A 48 3.27 2.78 -12.85
N ILE A 49 2.55 2.98 -13.97
CA ILE A 49 1.10 3.22 -13.96
C ILE A 49 0.35 1.98 -13.45
N ILE A 50 0.76 0.78 -13.89
CA ILE A 50 0.16 -0.49 -13.47
C ILE A 50 0.41 -0.73 -11.97
N MET A 51 1.63 -0.49 -11.48
CA MET A 51 1.95 -0.59 -10.06
C MET A 51 1.11 0.35 -9.21
N VAL A 52 0.97 1.62 -9.61
CA VAL A 52 0.15 2.61 -8.89
C VAL A 52 -1.33 2.19 -8.88
N ALA A 53 -1.86 1.70 -10.00
CA ALA A 53 -3.24 1.21 -10.07
C ALA A 53 -3.47 0.01 -9.12
N PHE A 54 -2.52 -0.94 -9.07
CA PHE A 54 -2.57 -2.07 -8.16
C PHE A 54 -2.43 -1.67 -6.68
N LEU A 55 -1.62 -0.66 -6.38
CA LEU A 55 -1.46 -0.13 -5.03
C LEU A 55 -2.74 0.57 -4.54
N LEU A 56 -3.46 1.26 -5.44
CA LEU A 56 -4.70 1.97 -5.12
C LEU A 56 -5.92 1.06 -4.96
N LEU A 57 -5.94 -0.11 -5.61
CA LEU A 57 -7.02 -1.10 -5.53
C LEU A 57 -7.49 -1.44 -4.10
N PRO A 58 -6.60 -1.85 -3.16
CA PRO A 58 -7.00 -2.11 -1.78
C PRO A 58 -7.49 -0.86 -1.05
N LEU A 59 -6.97 0.33 -1.38
CA LEU A 59 -7.43 1.61 -0.80
C LEU A 59 -8.86 1.94 -1.27
N CYS A 60 -9.12 1.83 -2.58
CA CYS A 60 -10.45 1.99 -3.16
C CYS A 60 -11.46 1.03 -2.54
N SER A 61 -11.08 -0.24 -2.32
CA SER A 61 -11.95 -1.23 -1.69
C SER A 61 -12.41 -0.82 -0.28
N VAL A 62 -11.50 -0.20 0.50
CA VAL A 62 -11.80 0.25 1.86
C VAL A 62 -12.65 1.50 1.87
N LEU A 63 -12.36 2.46 0.98
CA LEU A 63 -13.16 3.67 0.82
C LEU A 63 -14.60 3.32 0.44
N PHE A 64 -14.78 2.41 -0.52
CA PHE A 64 -16.10 1.97 -0.97
C PHE A 64 -16.87 1.21 0.11
N ALA A 65 -16.19 0.32 0.85
CA ALA A 65 -16.80 -0.41 1.96
C ALA A 65 -17.22 0.54 3.11
N SER A 66 -16.39 1.54 3.44
CA SER A 66 -16.70 2.56 4.46
C SER A 66 -17.90 3.41 4.04
N TYR A 67 -17.93 3.86 2.79
CA TYR A 67 -19.04 4.62 2.22
C TYR A 67 -20.36 3.85 2.26
N ARG A 68 -20.35 2.56 1.85
CA ARG A 68 -21.55 1.71 1.91
C ARG A 68 -22.04 1.48 3.34
N LYS A 69 -21.13 1.27 4.30
CA LYS A 69 -21.49 1.08 5.72
C LYS A 69 -22.17 2.32 6.30
N LYS A 70 -21.67 3.52 5.97
CA LYS A 70 -22.24 4.80 6.37
C LYS A 70 -23.63 5.04 5.76
N LYS A 71 -23.83 4.64 4.49
CA LYS A 71 -25.14 4.74 3.82
C LYS A 71 -26.19 3.83 4.46
N ARG A 72 -25.81 2.60 4.83
CA ARG A 72 -26.71 1.62 5.46
C ARG A 72 -27.18 2.07 6.86
N GLN A 73 -26.27 2.60 7.68
CA GLN A 73 -26.61 3.16 8.99
C GLN A 73 -27.59 4.35 8.90
N ARG A 74 -27.46 5.18 7.85
CA ARG A 74 -28.36 6.33 7.62
C ARG A 74 -29.77 5.90 7.19
N SER A 75 -29.91 4.78 6.48
CA SER A 75 -31.21 4.23 6.09
C SER A 75 -31.94 3.52 7.23
N ASP A 76 -31.23 2.81 8.12
CA ASP A 76 -31.86 2.17 9.28
C ASP A 76 -32.34 3.19 10.33
N SER A 77 -31.69 4.35 10.44
CA SER A 77 -32.16 5.45 11.30
C SER A 77 -33.45 6.09 10.82
N LYS A 78 -33.77 6.04 9.51
CA LYS A 78 -35.01 6.58 8.94
C LYS A 78 -36.20 5.60 9.05
N ARG A 79 -35.95 4.32 9.34
CA ARG A 79 -37.00 3.30 9.55
C ARG A 79 -37.46 3.19 11.01
N LYS A 80 -36.73 3.78 11.95
CA LYS A 80 -37.03 3.77 13.39
C LYS A 80 -37.58 5.10 13.92
N SER A 81 -37.75 6.09 13.05
CA SER A 81 -38.40 7.37 13.35
C SER A 81 -39.72 7.44 12.60
#